data_AF-A0A9E1UE08-F1
#
_entry.id   AF-A0A9E1UE08-F1
#
_cell.length_a   1.000
_cell.length_b   1.000
_cell.length_c   1.000
_cell.angle_alpha   90.00
_cell.angle_beta   90.00
_cell.angle_gamma   90.00
#
_symmetry.space_group_name_H-M   'P 1'
#
loop_
_entity.id
_entity.type
_entity.pdbx_description
1 polymer ?
#
loop_
_entity_poly.entity_id
_entity_poly.type
_entity_poly.pdbx_seq_one_letter_code
_entity_poly.pdbx_strand_id
1 'polypeptide(L)'
;MASKTIRRLTVDSSKRGTVMYKRLNPRYFLPVVAIFALALVGACASADRGTSGAPGNSGNLRAPGSYDSSVTVTGDTVLDSGYGITEEQYAKLQSSVNDSFSSDSDDVESHGGGYSTAATAVPAAAAAPAATTNPAASSSTLFGNYDSSEYPDTVRITTSVNSGSASVENEIASATVGRIIIRTADLTVTVDDVTMSMDDISNIATAAGGWVVSSNRPRNYSGTISVRVPVDRFDDVIEQFSDLAVKVKSSSTRSDDFTEEFTDVSARAQTLEDTLGTLRLLYDRAFSVEDAITIQKEITSIQSDLESLEARLTFLSQSSAFSFISVSLESVPAQMTIYAGEDIAAAMGHPVTFRAIFTPPEGIDNFSVTWNFGDGTRESTVNRVAPTGNGDEVITSSIIHVFDRDEDSPFIVTAELTGSGDSGLAEGEDTLITTVSRLPVIEVFAGENQTIESGNTVDFEASFTRPDGVTDIAYSWNFGDGSAPVGSVIDAEEGGGQVGTSHKYENHRPNPYFVELTVTGQTEVGEVKATGAFLVFVRETIGVAAAELDTRDTTRDAVRTLQSIGVFFAKIGLWLGIFSPIWLIGLVIIVVVVRRRRVNRVPLCNPNE
;
A
#
# COMPACT_ATOMS: atom_id res chain seq x y z
N MET A 1 -41.90 -8.08 -25.14
CA MET A 1 -42.88 -8.96 -24.44
C MET A 1 -42.21 -10.30 -24.14
N ALA A 2 -42.77 -11.08 -23.19
CA ALA A 2 -42.17 -12.29 -22.60
C ALA A 2 -40.87 -12.01 -21.81
N SER A 3 -40.73 -12.13 -20.48
CA SER A 3 -41.52 -12.48 -19.29
C SER A 3 -40.64 -13.39 -18.43
N LYS A 4 -40.30 -12.90 -17.24
CA LYS A 4 -39.23 -13.36 -16.35
C LYS A 4 -39.76 -14.48 -15.45
N THR A 5 -39.14 -15.67 -15.45
CA THR A 5 -39.52 -16.78 -14.55
C THR A 5 -38.42 -17.05 -13.54
N ILE A 6 -38.61 -16.54 -12.32
CA ILE A 6 -37.72 -16.82 -11.17
C ILE A 6 -38.23 -18.07 -10.46
N ARG A 7 -37.41 -19.13 -10.38
CA ARG A 7 -37.69 -20.29 -9.51
C ARG A 7 -37.01 -20.08 -8.15
N ARG A 8 -37.82 -19.95 -7.09
CA ARG A 8 -37.36 -20.12 -5.71
C ARG A 8 -36.84 -21.55 -5.51
N LEU A 9 -35.64 -21.70 -4.97
CA LEU A 9 -35.24 -22.93 -4.28
C LEU A 9 -35.59 -22.78 -2.80
N THR A 10 -36.35 -23.74 -2.29
CA THR A 10 -36.72 -23.84 -0.87
C THR A 10 -35.79 -24.87 -0.23
N VAL A 11 -35.14 -24.51 0.87
CA VAL A 11 -34.26 -25.43 1.62
C VAL A 11 -35.13 -26.39 2.43
N ASP A 12 -35.05 -27.69 2.13
CA ASP A 12 -35.63 -28.77 2.94
C ASP A 12 -34.57 -29.31 3.91
N SER A 13 -34.79 -29.10 5.21
CA SER A 13 -33.89 -29.47 6.28
C SER A 13 -34.24 -30.82 6.93
N SER A 14 -34.22 -31.92 6.16
CA SER A 14 -34.28 -33.26 6.78
C SER A 14 -33.55 -34.38 6.04
N LYS A 15 -32.33 -34.73 6.51
CA LYS A 15 -31.85 -36.12 6.67
C LYS A 15 -30.51 -36.18 7.39
N ARG A 16 -30.46 -36.92 8.50
CA ARG A 16 -29.21 -37.29 9.19
C ARG A 16 -28.53 -38.42 8.41
N GLY A 17 -27.26 -38.23 8.05
CA GLY A 17 -26.39 -39.26 7.46
C GLY A 17 -25.16 -39.49 8.34
N THR A 18 -24.97 -40.71 8.82
CA THR A 18 -23.91 -41.06 9.77
C THR A 18 -22.53 -41.11 9.12
N VAL A 19 -21.54 -40.42 9.71
CA VAL A 19 -20.14 -40.44 9.27
C VAL A 19 -19.46 -41.75 9.69
N MET A 20 -18.81 -42.42 8.74
CA MET A 20 -17.95 -43.60 8.98
C MET A 20 -16.47 -43.21 8.83
N TYR A 21 -15.78 -42.96 9.94
CA TYR A 21 -14.32 -42.80 9.93
C TYR A 21 -13.61 -44.15 9.76
N LYS A 22 -12.82 -44.27 8.70
CA LYS A 22 -11.99 -45.46 8.43
C LYS A 22 -10.66 -45.33 9.17
N ARG A 23 -10.48 -46.12 10.23
CA ARG A 23 -9.22 -46.19 11.01
C ARG A 23 -8.01 -46.51 10.12
N LEU A 24 -6.92 -45.77 10.31
CA LEU A 24 -5.55 -46.27 10.08
C LEU A 24 -4.82 -46.38 11.42
N ASN A 25 -3.95 -47.39 11.54
CA ASN A 25 -3.26 -47.72 12.79
C ASN A 25 -1.96 -46.90 12.97
N PRO A 26 -1.62 -46.49 14.20
CA PRO A 26 -0.31 -45.92 14.51
C PRO A 26 0.73 -47.01 14.76
N ARG A 27 1.93 -46.88 14.19
CA ARG A 27 3.13 -47.59 14.64
C ARG A 27 4.39 -46.74 14.44
N TYR A 28 5.32 -46.90 15.38
CA TYR A 28 6.67 -46.33 15.47
C TYR A 28 6.79 -44.92 16.05
N PHE A 29 6.90 -44.90 17.38
CA PHE A 29 7.48 -43.85 18.20
C PHE A 29 8.48 -44.51 19.15
N LEU A 30 9.73 -44.05 19.20
CA LEU A 30 10.66 -44.15 20.35
C LEU A 30 11.97 -43.38 20.01
N PRO A 31 12.60 -42.67 20.96
CA PRO A 31 13.67 -41.71 20.67
C PRO A 31 15.08 -42.26 20.98
N VAL A 32 16.10 -41.51 20.55
CA VAL A 32 17.51 -41.71 20.95
C VAL A 32 18.01 -40.44 21.65
N VAL A 33 18.76 -40.61 22.75
CA VAL A 33 19.24 -39.55 23.65
C VAL A 33 20.76 -39.66 23.84
N ALA A 34 21.43 -38.50 23.98
CA ALA A 34 22.85 -38.31 24.31
C ALA A 34 23.86 -38.73 23.18
N ILE A 35 25.08 -38.19 23.09
CA ILE A 35 25.99 -37.62 24.10
C ILE A 35 26.74 -36.38 23.55
N PHE A 36 26.96 -35.35 24.38
CA PHE A 36 27.94 -34.28 24.17
C PHE A 36 29.20 -34.57 25.00
N ALA A 37 30.41 -34.26 24.49
CA ALA A 37 31.67 -34.45 25.22
C ALA A 37 32.63 -33.25 25.09
N LEU A 38 33.35 -32.96 26.18
CA LEU A 38 34.26 -31.82 26.36
C LEU A 38 35.50 -31.83 25.45
N ALA A 39 35.97 -30.63 25.10
CA ALA A 39 37.38 -30.24 25.26
C ALA A 39 37.49 -28.71 25.50
N LEU A 40 38.47 -28.30 26.31
CA LEU A 40 38.69 -26.93 26.81
C LEU A 40 40.11 -26.45 26.44
N VAL A 41 40.49 -25.24 26.90
CA VAL A 41 41.79 -24.54 26.76
C VAL A 41 41.94 -23.73 25.46
N GLY A 42 42.29 -22.43 25.48
CA GLY A 42 42.47 -21.51 26.62
C GLY A 42 43.31 -20.25 26.25
N ALA A 43 43.38 -19.29 27.18
CA ALA A 43 44.23 -18.07 27.19
C ALA A 43 43.90 -16.96 26.14
N CYS A 44 44.22 -15.67 26.36
CA CYS A 44 44.39 -14.84 27.57
C CYS A 44 44.55 -13.36 27.14
N ALA A 45 44.27 -12.39 28.04
CA ALA A 45 44.68 -10.97 28.00
C ALA A 45 44.09 -10.08 26.88
N SER A 46 43.95 -8.75 27.04
CA SER A 46 43.83 -7.88 28.23
C SER A 46 43.29 -6.49 27.79
N ALA A 47 42.87 -5.66 28.75
CA ALA A 47 42.44 -4.26 28.55
C ALA A 47 43.54 -3.39 27.86
N ASP A 48 43.26 -2.24 27.25
CA ASP A 48 42.85 -0.99 27.95
C ASP A 48 42.18 0.07 27.02
N ARG A 49 41.78 1.20 27.63
CA ARG A 49 41.02 2.35 27.11
C ARG A 49 41.80 3.23 26.12
N GLY A 50 41.09 4.03 25.32
CA GLY A 50 41.68 5.21 24.66
C GLY A 50 40.70 6.01 23.80
N THR A 51 40.39 7.25 24.19
CA THR A 51 39.44 8.16 23.51
C THR A 51 40.09 9.12 22.52
N SER A 52 39.26 9.62 21.58
CA SER A 52 39.37 10.91 20.85
C SER A 52 40.36 11.04 19.68
N GLY A 53 39.98 11.83 18.67
CA GLY A 53 40.92 12.41 17.70
C GLY A 53 40.57 12.29 16.21
N ALA A 54 39.67 13.15 15.71
CA ALA A 54 39.83 13.75 14.37
C ALA A 54 40.50 15.13 14.54
N PRO A 55 41.05 15.82 13.51
CA PRO A 55 40.99 15.55 12.05
C PRO A 55 42.37 15.58 11.35
N GLY A 56 42.43 15.41 10.02
CA GLY A 56 43.64 15.70 9.23
C GLY A 56 43.59 15.27 7.76
N ASN A 57 43.57 16.24 6.84
CA ASN A 57 43.45 16.03 5.39
C ASN A 57 44.82 15.98 4.68
N SER A 58 45.05 14.98 3.81
CA SER A 58 45.91 15.00 2.59
C SER A 58 46.09 13.56 2.07
N GLY A 59 46.26 13.27 0.78
CA GLY A 59 46.17 14.09 -0.43
C GLY A 59 46.72 13.33 -1.65
N ASN A 60 46.04 13.43 -2.81
CA ASN A 60 46.47 12.97 -4.15
C ASN A 60 46.90 11.50 -4.37
N LEU A 61 46.28 10.82 -5.34
CA LEU A 61 46.88 10.58 -6.67
C LEU A 61 45.95 9.78 -7.63
N ARG A 62 45.83 10.28 -8.86
CA ARG A 62 45.55 9.63 -10.16
C ARG A 62 44.67 8.35 -10.27
N ALA A 63 43.65 8.47 -11.13
CA ALA A 63 42.95 7.40 -11.87
C ALA A 63 43.84 6.81 -13.01
N PRO A 64 43.36 5.92 -13.93
CA PRO A 64 42.03 5.31 -14.09
C PRO A 64 42.02 3.78 -14.46
N GLY A 65 40.82 3.21 -14.66
CA GLY A 65 40.58 2.31 -15.81
C GLY A 65 40.13 0.87 -15.56
N SER A 66 38.97 0.54 -16.14
CA SER A 66 38.59 -0.75 -16.76
C SER A 66 38.75 -2.07 -16.00
N TYR A 67 37.61 -2.70 -15.67
CA TYR A 67 37.53 -4.15 -15.50
C TYR A 67 36.95 -4.79 -16.76
N ASP A 68 37.77 -5.59 -17.42
CA ASP A 68 37.35 -6.61 -18.38
C ASP A 68 36.99 -7.89 -17.61
N SER A 69 35.97 -8.61 -18.07
CA SER A 69 35.50 -9.86 -17.45
C SER A 69 35.25 -10.91 -18.53
N SER A 70 36.29 -11.70 -18.80
CA SER A 70 36.19 -12.90 -19.61
C SER A 70 35.61 -14.05 -18.78
N VAL A 71 34.59 -14.73 -19.31
CA VAL A 71 34.09 -16.01 -18.80
C VAL A 71 34.25 -17.05 -19.89
N THR A 72 35.13 -18.02 -19.65
CA THR A 72 35.28 -19.21 -20.46
C THR A 72 34.17 -20.22 -20.16
N VAL A 73 33.48 -20.70 -21.20
CA VAL A 73 32.55 -21.83 -21.08
C VAL A 73 33.16 -23.02 -21.82
N THR A 74 33.28 -24.15 -21.11
CA THR A 74 33.76 -25.43 -21.65
C THR A 74 32.59 -26.17 -22.31
N GLY A 75 32.78 -26.69 -23.52
CA GLY A 75 31.76 -27.47 -24.22
C GLY A 75 31.67 -28.92 -23.74
N ASP A 76 30.48 -29.52 -23.82
CA ASP A 76 30.16 -30.48 -24.90
C ASP A 76 28.79 -31.12 -24.68
N THR A 77 27.93 -31.11 -25.71
CA THR A 77 27.32 -32.32 -26.34
C THR A 77 26.33 -31.92 -27.43
N VAL A 78 26.27 -32.73 -28.50
CA VAL A 78 25.53 -32.46 -29.74
C VAL A 78 24.41 -33.48 -29.94
N LEU A 79 23.19 -33.04 -30.30
CA LEU A 79 22.23 -33.82 -31.09
C LEU A 79 21.35 -32.93 -32.01
N ASP A 80 21.77 -32.87 -33.28
CA ASP A 80 21.05 -32.80 -34.58
C ASP A 80 19.66 -32.12 -34.79
N SER A 81 19.49 -31.67 -36.04
CA SER A 81 18.33 -31.08 -36.74
C SER A 81 18.01 -29.59 -36.45
N GLY A 82 17.81 -28.72 -37.45
CA GLY A 82 17.99 -28.84 -38.91
C GLY A 82 17.60 -27.53 -39.62
N TYR A 83 18.22 -27.23 -40.78
CA TYR A 83 18.19 -25.94 -41.52
C TYR A 83 19.00 -24.76 -40.93
N GLY A 84 20.22 -24.60 -41.45
CA GLY A 84 21.05 -23.39 -41.29
C GLY A 84 21.57 -22.90 -42.64
N ILE A 85 21.43 -21.60 -42.90
CA ILE A 85 22.02 -20.86 -44.02
C ILE A 85 23.54 -20.75 -43.87
N THR A 86 24.28 -20.71 -44.97
CA THR A 86 25.76 -20.74 -44.96
C THR A 86 26.39 -19.36 -44.71
N GLU A 87 27.53 -19.31 -44.01
CA GLU A 87 28.24 -18.06 -43.67
C GLU A 87 28.61 -17.19 -44.89
N GLU A 88 28.72 -17.78 -46.08
CA GLU A 88 29.00 -17.06 -47.32
C GLU A 88 27.87 -16.09 -47.74
N GLN A 89 26.65 -16.25 -47.18
CA GLN A 89 25.56 -15.30 -47.37
C GLN A 89 25.60 -14.09 -46.42
N TYR A 90 26.16 -14.24 -45.21
CA TYR A 90 26.25 -13.15 -44.23
C TYR A 90 27.28 -12.09 -44.67
N ALA A 91 28.38 -12.51 -45.30
CA ALA A 91 29.45 -11.64 -45.77
C ALA A 91 29.06 -10.69 -46.91
N LYS A 92 27.94 -10.93 -47.63
CA LYS A 92 27.48 -10.07 -48.74
C LYS A 92 26.55 -8.93 -48.32
N LEU A 93 26.09 -8.87 -47.08
CA LEU A 93 25.20 -7.81 -46.58
C LEU A 93 25.94 -6.66 -45.89
N GLN A 94 27.22 -6.81 -45.55
CA GLN A 94 28.03 -5.74 -44.93
C GLN A 94 28.84 -4.89 -45.92
N SER A 95 28.82 -5.19 -47.23
CA SER A 95 29.64 -4.48 -48.24
C SER A 95 28.85 -3.53 -49.16
N SER A 96 27.65 -3.08 -48.76
CA SER A 96 26.81 -2.17 -49.57
C SER A 96 26.45 -0.84 -48.90
N VAL A 97 27.09 -0.51 -47.76
CA VAL A 97 26.90 0.78 -47.06
C VAL A 97 28.26 1.38 -46.70
N ASN A 98 29.04 1.72 -47.73
CA ASN A 98 30.10 2.75 -47.68
C ASN A 98 30.65 3.00 -49.09
N ASP A 99 29.88 3.70 -49.93
CA ASP A 99 30.45 4.40 -51.10
C ASP A 99 29.47 5.46 -51.62
N SER A 100 29.63 6.70 -51.16
CA SER A 100 29.18 7.88 -51.89
C SER A 100 29.82 9.16 -51.37
N PHE A 101 30.34 9.94 -52.33
CA PHE A 101 30.71 11.36 -52.27
C PHE A 101 32.10 11.76 -51.72
N SER A 102 33.00 11.96 -52.67
CA SER A 102 34.12 12.92 -52.61
C SER A 102 34.19 13.67 -53.95
N SER A 103 34.21 15.00 -53.91
CA SER A 103 34.81 15.85 -54.94
C SER A 103 35.00 17.30 -54.45
N ASP A 104 36.17 17.86 -54.76
CA ASP A 104 36.67 19.21 -54.44
C ASP A 104 35.72 20.40 -54.74
N SER A 105 35.90 21.50 -53.98
CA SER A 105 36.51 22.74 -54.52
C SER A 105 36.68 23.88 -53.49
N ASP A 106 37.93 24.34 -53.34
CA ASP A 106 38.44 25.72 -53.19
C ASP A 106 37.98 26.71 -52.06
N ASP A 107 39.01 27.14 -51.29
CA ASP A 107 39.34 28.49 -50.77
C ASP A 107 38.24 29.53 -50.42
N VAL A 108 38.18 29.91 -49.13
CA VAL A 108 38.17 31.32 -48.64
C VAL A 108 38.78 31.39 -47.22
N GLU A 109 39.75 32.30 -46.99
CA GLU A 109 40.27 32.68 -45.66
C GLU A 109 39.23 33.44 -44.83
N SER A 110 39.21 33.32 -43.48
CA SER A 110 39.10 34.47 -42.57
C SER A 110 39.08 34.12 -41.07
N HIS A 111 40.07 34.64 -40.33
CA HIS A 111 40.05 35.08 -38.92
C HIS A 111 39.57 34.15 -37.79
N GLY A 112 40.53 33.77 -36.94
CA GLY A 112 40.26 33.20 -35.62
C GLY A 112 40.06 34.25 -34.51
N GLY A 113 39.50 33.81 -33.39
CA GLY A 113 39.33 34.59 -32.17
C GLY A 113 38.62 33.76 -31.10
N GLY A 114 39.37 33.18 -30.17
CA GLY A 114 38.82 32.29 -29.14
C GLY A 114 38.65 32.95 -27.76
N TYR A 115 37.58 32.58 -27.07
CA TYR A 115 37.41 32.64 -25.60
C TYR A 115 36.53 31.43 -25.23
N SER A 116 37.01 30.49 -24.40
CA SER A 116 37.08 30.55 -22.93
C SER A 116 35.72 30.43 -22.23
N THR A 117 35.67 29.46 -21.32
CA THR A 117 34.55 29.00 -20.49
C THR A 117 33.95 30.05 -19.55
N ALA A 118 32.64 29.96 -19.29
CA ALA A 118 32.10 29.93 -17.92
C ALA A 118 30.63 29.47 -17.90
N ALA A 119 30.31 28.44 -17.11
CA ALA A 119 28.93 28.13 -16.74
C ALA A 119 28.45 29.12 -15.67
N THR A 120 27.20 29.58 -15.76
CA THR A 120 26.54 30.37 -14.70
C THR A 120 25.23 29.68 -14.31
N ALA A 121 25.00 29.54 -13.00
CA ALA A 121 23.88 28.79 -12.46
C ALA A 121 22.53 29.52 -12.61
N VAL A 122 21.46 28.76 -12.78
CA VAL A 122 20.07 29.23 -12.71
C VAL A 122 19.59 29.16 -11.25
N PRO A 123 19.16 30.26 -10.63
CA PRO A 123 18.49 30.21 -9.33
C PRO A 123 16.99 29.88 -9.46
N ALA A 124 16.42 29.25 -8.44
CA ALA A 124 15.03 28.82 -8.41
C ALA A 124 14.03 30.00 -8.45
N ALA A 125 12.95 29.85 -9.21
CA ALA A 125 11.81 30.77 -9.21
C ALA A 125 10.82 30.42 -8.09
N ALA A 126 10.40 31.43 -7.34
CA ALA A 126 9.52 31.30 -6.18
C ALA A 126 8.02 31.48 -6.52
N ALA A 127 7.17 31.17 -5.55
CA ALA A 127 5.71 31.11 -5.65
C ALA A 127 5.01 32.38 -6.17
N ALA A 128 3.91 32.18 -6.89
CA ALA A 128 3.00 33.25 -7.32
C ALA A 128 1.94 33.57 -6.24
N PRO A 129 1.60 34.85 -5.99
CA PRO A 129 0.50 35.24 -5.12
C PRO A 129 -0.84 35.35 -5.89
N ALA A 130 -1.95 35.12 -5.19
CA ALA A 130 -3.30 35.29 -5.71
C ALA A 130 -3.69 36.77 -5.89
N ALA A 131 -4.53 37.06 -6.88
CA ALA A 131 -5.12 38.39 -7.10
C ALA A 131 -6.62 38.40 -6.76
N THR A 132 -7.03 39.40 -5.98
CA THR A 132 -8.39 39.57 -5.47
C THR A 132 -9.24 40.54 -6.30
N THR A 133 -10.55 40.27 -6.29
CA THR A 133 -11.70 41.19 -6.46
C THR A 133 -11.47 42.68 -6.75
N ASN A 134 -12.26 43.25 -7.68
CA ASN A 134 -12.44 44.70 -7.84
C ASN A 134 -13.95 45.07 -7.80
N PRO A 135 -14.38 46.19 -7.16
CA PRO A 135 -15.79 46.50 -6.92
C PRO A 135 -16.42 47.52 -7.91
N ALA A 136 -17.67 47.92 -7.63
CA ALA A 136 -18.63 48.51 -8.57
C ALA A 136 -18.75 50.06 -8.65
N ALA A 137 -19.35 50.54 -9.74
CA ALA A 137 -20.26 51.71 -9.83
C ALA A 137 -21.06 51.58 -11.15
N SER A 138 -22.41 51.51 -11.20
CA SER A 138 -23.47 52.44 -10.78
C SER A 138 -23.60 53.73 -11.62
N SER A 139 -24.57 53.73 -12.55
CA SER A 139 -25.58 54.80 -12.86
C SER A 139 -26.14 54.62 -14.29
N SER A 140 -27.40 54.93 -14.64
CA SER A 140 -28.68 55.00 -13.91
C SER A 140 -29.84 55.14 -14.94
N THR A 141 -31.08 54.79 -14.61
CA THR A 141 -32.27 55.03 -15.46
C THR A 141 -33.42 55.71 -14.70
N LEU A 142 -34.22 56.51 -15.41
CA LEU A 142 -35.18 57.47 -14.83
C LEU A 142 -36.65 57.13 -15.19
N PHE A 143 -37.42 56.74 -14.17
CA PHE A 143 -38.88 56.85 -13.94
C PHE A 143 -39.94 56.73 -15.06
N GLY A 144 -41.02 56.00 -14.72
CA GLY A 144 -42.41 56.27 -15.17
C GLY A 144 -43.13 55.12 -15.89
N ASN A 145 -44.29 54.57 -15.51
CA ASN A 145 -45.00 54.27 -14.23
C ASN A 145 -46.53 54.25 -14.51
N TYR A 146 -47.18 53.06 -14.45
CA TYR A 146 -48.65 52.84 -14.34
C TYR A 146 -49.50 53.24 -15.58
N ASP A 147 -50.73 52.75 -15.82
CA ASP A 147 -51.52 51.60 -15.33
C ASP A 147 -52.79 51.49 -16.21
N SER A 148 -53.33 50.28 -16.41
CA SER A 148 -54.78 50.01 -16.50
C SER A 148 -55.04 48.54 -16.82
N SER A 149 -56.00 47.96 -16.10
CA SER A 149 -56.59 46.65 -16.36
C SER A 149 -58.05 46.80 -16.82
N GLU A 150 -58.60 45.69 -17.32
CA GLU A 150 -60.03 45.34 -17.44
C GLU A 150 -60.64 45.28 -18.87
N TYR A 151 -61.18 44.09 -19.18
CA TYR A 151 -61.87 43.62 -20.41
C TYR A 151 -63.41 43.80 -20.25
N PRO A 152 -64.33 43.38 -21.17
CA PRO A 152 -64.21 42.85 -22.54
C PRO A 152 -65.13 43.56 -23.59
N ASP A 153 -65.13 43.17 -24.87
CA ASP A 153 -66.12 42.21 -25.46
C ASP A 153 -66.10 42.10 -27.01
N THR A 154 -66.71 41.02 -27.53
CA THR A 154 -66.66 40.42 -28.88
C THR A 154 -66.67 41.31 -30.13
N VAL A 155 -65.88 40.91 -31.15
CA VAL A 155 -66.39 40.46 -32.47
C VAL A 155 -65.49 39.33 -33.03
N ARG A 156 -66.08 38.24 -33.53
CA ARG A 156 -65.36 37.24 -34.35
C ARG A 156 -65.19 37.75 -35.79
N ILE A 157 -63.96 37.83 -36.29
CA ILE A 157 -63.70 37.77 -37.74
C ILE A 157 -62.86 36.53 -38.03
N THR A 158 -63.44 35.62 -38.81
CA THR A 158 -62.76 34.48 -39.42
C THR A 158 -62.07 34.93 -40.70
N THR A 159 -60.73 34.95 -40.72
CA THR A 159 -59.97 35.03 -41.98
C THR A 159 -58.71 34.16 -41.90
N SER A 160 -58.70 33.11 -42.73
CA SER A 160 -57.52 32.48 -43.32
C SER A 160 -56.39 32.03 -42.39
N VAL A 161 -56.52 30.83 -41.82
CA VAL A 161 -55.34 30.02 -41.51
C VAL A 161 -54.75 29.56 -42.84
N ASN A 162 -53.76 30.29 -43.36
CA ASN A 162 -52.97 29.85 -44.50
C ASN A 162 -51.51 29.64 -44.06
N SER A 163 -51.10 28.38 -44.14
CA SER A 163 -49.73 27.85 -44.15
C SER A 163 -48.58 28.85 -44.03
N GLY A 164 -48.00 28.96 -42.82
CA GLY A 164 -46.82 29.79 -42.53
C GLY A 164 -45.71 29.09 -41.73
N SER A 165 -45.87 27.82 -41.33
CA SER A 165 -44.79 27.09 -40.62
C SER A 165 -43.62 26.72 -41.54
N ALA A 166 -43.91 26.43 -42.81
CA ALA A 166 -42.89 26.07 -43.80
C ALA A 166 -41.87 27.19 -44.09
N SER A 167 -42.19 28.47 -43.82
CA SER A 167 -41.21 29.55 -43.95
C SER A 167 -40.27 29.67 -42.76
N VAL A 168 -40.71 29.29 -41.55
CA VAL A 168 -39.82 29.28 -40.37
C VAL A 168 -38.87 28.08 -40.43
N GLU A 169 -39.37 26.90 -40.80
CA GLU A 169 -38.51 25.75 -41.10
C GLU A 169 -37.51 26.06 -42.24
N ASN A 170 -37.93 26.73 -43.33
CA ASN A 170 -37.02 27.13 -44.41
C ASN A 170 -36.05 28.26 -44.03
N GLU A 171 -36.42 29.21 -43.17
CA GLU A 171 -35.49 30.23 -42.68
C GLU A 171 -34.43 29.61 -41.76
N ILE A 172 -34.80 28.64 -40.91
CA ILE A 172 -33.85 27.90 -40.07
C ILE A 172 -32.94 26.99 -40.92
N ALA A 173 -33.49 26.34 -41.95
CA ALA A 173 -32.69 25.56 -42.91
C ALA A 173 -31.75 26.47 -43.72
N SER A 174 -32.23 27.62 -44.21
CA SER A 174 -31.43 28.58 -44.96
C SER A 174 -30.37 29.29 -44.11
N ALA A 175 -30.60 29.44 -42.79
CA ALA A 175 -29.60 29.94 -41.83
C ALA A 175 -28.46 28.94 -41.55
N THR A 176 -28.52 27.74 -42.13
CA THR A 176 -27.41 26.75 -42.08
C THR A 176 -26.56 26.77 -43.34
N VAL A 177 -27.09 27.31 -44.46
CA VAL A 177 -26.36 27.47 -45.72
C VAL A 177 -25.43 28.69 -45.64
N GLY A 178 -24.27 28.50 -45.00
CA GLY A 178 -23.24 29.53 -44.83
C GLY A 178 -22.57 29.56 -43.45
N ARG A 179 -22.95 28.69 -42.51
CA ARG A 179 -22.25 28.58 -41.22
C ARG A 179 -21.00 27.70 -41.34
N ILE A 180 -19.88 28.17 -40.79
CA ILE A 180 -18.59 27.49 -40.79
C ILE A 180 -18.42 26.82 -39.43
N ILE A 181 -18.92 25.60 -39.29
CA ILE A 181 -18.86 24.83 -38.03
C ILE A 181 -17.81 23.73 -38.18
N ILE A 182 -16.88 23.66 -37.23
CA ILE A 182 -15.91 22.56 -37.13
C ILE A 182 -16.40 21.62 -36.03
N ARG A 183 -16.61 20.35 -36.35
CA ARG A 183 -17.01 19.31 -35.38
C ARG A 183 -15.87 18.33 -35.13
N THR A 184 -15.66 17.98 -33.87
CA THR A 184 -14.72 16.92 -33.47
C THR A 184 -15.37 15.95 -32.49
N ALA A 185 -14.93 14.69 -32.50
CA ALA A 185 -15.31 13.72 -31.48
C ALA A 185 -14.11 12.89 -31.02
N ASP A 186 -14.13 12.54 -29.73
CA ASP A 186 -13.19 11.65 -29.07
C ASP A 186 -13.98 10.52 -28.41
N LEU A 187 -13.73 9.28 -28.85
CA LEU A 187 -14.38 8.07 -28.36
C LEU A 187 -13.35 7.16 -27.69
N THR A 188 -13.70 6.58 -26.56
CA THR A 188 -12.99 5.43 -25.98
C THR A 188 -13.95 4.26 -25.89
N VAL A 189 -13.62 3.18 -26.60
CA VAL A 189 -14.49 2.01 -26.77
C VAL A 189 -13.77 0.73 -26.37
N THR A 190 -14.53 -0.21 -25.81
CA THR A 190 -14.08 -1.57 -25.55
C THR A 190 -14.72 -2.50 -26.58
N VAL A 191 -13.90 -3.31 -27.25
CA VAL A 191 -14.28 -4.17 -28.38
C VAL A 191 -13.77 -5.61 -28.14
N ASP A 192 -14.35 -6.60 -28.83
CA ASP A 192 -13.87 -7.98 -28.71
C ASP A 192 -12.50 -8.17 -29.39
N ASP A 193 -12.34 -7.65 -30.62
CA ASP A 193 -11.08 -7.70 -31.39
C ASP A 193 -10.73 -6.31 -31.92
N VAL A 194 -9.59 -5.77 -31.48
CA VAL A 194 -9.10 -4.45 -31.87
C VAL A 194 -8.66 -4.40 -33.33
N THR A 195 -8.14 -5.49 -33.90
CA THR A 195 -7.73 -5.54 -35.31
C THR A 195 -8.94 -5.46 -36.23
N MET A 196 -9.93 -6.33 -36.03
CA MET A 196 -11.17 -6.31 -36.83
C MET A 196 -11.91 -4.98 -36.66
N SER A 197 -12.01 -4.47 -35.43
CA SER A 197 -12.71 -3.19 -35.17
C SER A 197 -12.02 -1.99 -35.83
N MET A 198 -10.69 -1.95 -35.91
CA MET A 198 -9.97 -0.88 -36.63
C MET A 198 -10.19 -0.95 -38.14
N ASP A 199 -10.26 -2.15 -38.72
CA ASP A 199 -10.58 -2.35 -40.13
C ASP A 199 -12.04 -1.96 -40.43
N ASP A 200 -12.99 -2.33 -39.57
CA ASP A 200 -14.40 -1.94 -39.70
C ASP A 200 -14.62 -0.42 -39.57
N ILE A 201 -13.94 0.24 -38.62
CA ILE A 201 -13.93 1.71 -38.51
C ILE A 201 -13.41 2.36 -39.81
N SER A 202 -12.34 1.82 -40.40
CA SER A 202 -11.79 2.29 -41.68
C SER A 202 -12.81 2.11 -42.83
N ASN A 203 -13.48 0.95 -42.87
CA ASN A 203 -14.51 0.64 -43.87
C ASN A 203 -15.74 1.55 -43.75
N ILE A 204 -16.24 1.80 -42.52
CA ILE A 204 -17.35 2.71 -42.27
C ILE A 204 -16.98 4.15 -42.66
N ALA A 205 -15.80 4.63 -42.25
CA ALA A 205 -15.34 5.98 -42.57
C ALA A 205 -15.21 6.20 -44.09
N THR A 206 -14.64 5.23 -44.81
CA THR A 206 -14.50 5.30 -46.28
C THR A 206 -15.85 5.14 -47.00
N ALA A 207 -16.74 4.26 -46.53
CA ALA A 207 -18.10 4.14 -47.06
C ALA A 207 -18.96 5.40 -46.85
N ALA A 208 -18.69 6.17 -45.79
CA ALA A 208 -19.30 7.47 -45.54
C ALA A 208 -18.73 8.62 -46.42
N GLY A 209 -17.74 8.35 -47.27
CA GLY A 209 -17.05 9.36 -48.08
C GLY A 209 -15.90 10.08 -47.36
N GLY A 210 -15.45 9.52 -46.22
CA GLY A 210 -14.31 9.97 -45.44
C GLY A 210 -13.02 9.22 -45.73
N TRP A 211 -12.00 9.43 -44.89
CA TRP A 211 -10.72 8.71 -44.95
C TRP A 211 -10.05 8.60 -43.57
N VAL A 212 -9.13 7.62 -43.43
CA VAL A 212 -8.28 7.48 -42.25
C VAL A 212 -7.14 8.49 -42.30
N VAL A 213 -7.01 9.31 -41.26
CA VAL A 213 -5.92 10.29 -41.07
C VAL A 213 -4.69 9.59 -40.49
N SER A 214 -4.90 8.73 -39.49
CA SER A 214 -3.85 7.95 -38.84
C SER A 214 -4.45 6.69 -38.21
N SER A 215 -3.68 5.61 -38.19
CA SER A 215 -3.98 4.39 -37.46
C SER A 215 -2.70 3.90 -36.80
N ASN A 216 -2.76 3.59 -35.50
CA ASN A 216 -1.64 3.10 -34.72
C ASN A 216 -2.11 2.00 -33.77
N ARG A 217 -1.45 0.85 -33.81
CA ARG A 217 -1.75 -0.30 -32.95
C ARG A 217 -0.48 -0.76 -32.23
N PRO A 218 -0.15 -0.20 -31.04
CA PRO A 218 1.05 -0.54 -30.28
C PRO A 218 0.99 -1.91 -29.59
N ARG A 219 -0.20 -2.52 -29.49
CA ARG A 219 -0.48 -3.83 -28.89
C ARG A 219 -1.66 -4.48 -29.61
N ASN A 220 -1.76 -5.81 -29.59
CA ASN A 220 -2.93 -6.49 -30.19
C ASN A 220 -4.25 -6.17 -29.47
N TYR A 221 -4.19 -5.79 -28.19
CA TYR A 221 -5.32 -5.43 -27.34
C TYR A 221 -5.59 -3.92 -27.20
N SER A 222 -4.82 -3.04 -27.86
CA SER A 222 -5.09 -1.60 -27.82
C SER A 222 -4.64 -0.86 -29.08
N GLY A 223 -5.45 0.10 -29.52
CA GLY A 223 -5.24 0.85 -30.75
C GLY A 223 -5.82 2.25 -30.71
N THR A 224 -5.38 3.09 -31.65
CA THR A 224 -5.97 4.41 -31.88
C THR A 224 -6.08 4.63 -33.38
N ILE A 225 -7.27 5.02 -33.82
CA ILE A 225 -7.56 5.36 -35.21
C ILE A 225 -8.24 6.72 -35.26
N SER A 226 -7.79 7.58 -36.16
CA SER A 226 -8.36 8.90 -36.37
C SER A 226 -8.81 9.04 -37.82
N VAL A 227 -10.04 9.51 -38.03
CA VAL A 227 -10.68 9.60 -39.34
C VAL A 227 -11.22 11.00 -39.59
N ARG A 228 -11.37 11.35 -40.87
CA ARG A 228 -12.14 12.52 -41.31
C ARG A 228 -13.35 12.06 -42.10
N VAL A 229 -14.51 12.61 -41.79
CA VAL A 229 -15.82 12.20 -42.32
C VAL A 229 -16.60 13.46 -42.73
N PRO A 230 -17.36 13.46 -43.84
CA PRO A 230 -18.22 14.60 -44.20
C PRO A 230 -19.14 15.00 -43.04
N VAL A 231 -19.30 16.31 -42.82
CA VAL A 231 -20.08 16.84 -41.67
C VAL A 231 -21.53 16.32 -41.62
N ASP A 232 -22.15 16.10 -42.78
CA ASP A 232 -23.51 15.55 -42.93
C ASP A 232 -23.64 14.08 -42.53
N ARG A 233 -22.52 13.38 -42.30
CA ARG A 233 -22.45 11.94 -41.97
C ARG A 233 -21.79 11.69 -40.61
N PHE A 234 -21.47 12.75 -39.86
CA PHE A 234 -20.76 12.68 -38.59
C PHE A 234 -21.53 11.89 -37.53
N ASP A 235 -22.80 12.23 -37.32
CA ASP A 235 -23.63 11.59 -36.27
C ASP A 235 -23.91 10.10 -36.63
N ASP A 236 -24.25 9.81 -37.90
CA ASP A 236 -24.42 8.46 -38.43
C ASP A 236 -23.19 7.56 -38.18
N VAL A 237 -21.98 8.11 -38.32
CA VAL A 237 -20.73 7.36 -38.17
C VAL A 237 -20.36 7.16 -36.70
N ILE A 238 -20.65 8.12 -35.82
CA ILE A 238 -20.48 7.95 -34.36
C ILE A 238 -21.41 6.86 -33.83
N GLU A 239 -22.65 6.78 -34.33
CA GLU A 239 -23.59 5.69 -33.98
C GLU A 239 -23.03 4.34 -34.42
N GLN A 240 -22.60 4.20 -35.69
CA GLN A 240 -21.99 2.96 -36.19
C GLN A 240 -20.70 2.55 -35.44
N PHE A 241 -19.85 3.51 -35.04
CA PHE A 241 -18.67 3.20 -34.21
C PHE A 241 -19.05 2.76 -32.79
N SER A 242 -20.19 3.23 -32.28
CA SER A 242 -20.72 2.82 -30.97
C SER A 242 -21.34 1.42 -31.03
N ASP A 243 -21.97 1.05 -32.16
CA ASP A 243 -22.53 -0.29 -32.40
C ASP A 243 -21.47 -1.40 -32.52
N LEU A 244 -20.24 -1.06 -32.95
CA LEU A 244 -19.09 -1.98 -32.92
C LEU A 244 -18.54 -2.23 -31.50
N ALA A 245 -18.90 -1.39 -30.53
CA ALA A 245 -18.37 -1.47 -29.18
C ALA A 245 -19.22 -2.39 -28.28
N VAL A 246 -18.56 -3.32 -27.58
CA VAL A 246 -19.16 -4.05 -26.45
C VAL A 246 -19.53 -3.07 -25.33
N LYS A 247 -18.73 -2.02 -25.15
CA LYS A 247 -18.97 -0.95 -24.17
C LYS A 247 -18.29 0.34 -24.61
N VAL A 248 -19.05 1.43 -24.69
CA VAL A 248 -18.48 2.79 -24.80
C VAL A 248 -18.05 3.25 -23.40
N LYS A 249 -16.73 3.47 -23.19
CA LYS A 249 -16.18 4.01 -21.93
C LYS A 249 -16.39 5.52 -21.84
N SER A 250 -16.20 6.22 -22.95
CA SER A 250 -16.47 7.66 -23.08
C SER A 250 -16.78 8.02 -24.53
N SER A 251 -17.64 9.02 -24.71
CA SER A 251 -17.86 9.69 -25.99
C SER A 251 -17.99 11.18 -25.72
N SER A 252 -17.13 11.97 -26.33
CA SER A 252 -17.12 13.43 -26.24
C SER A 252 -17.28 13.99 -27.64
N THR A 253 -18.17 14.95 -27.82
CA THR A 253 -18.37 15.66 -29.09
C THR A 253 -18.27 17.16 -28.83
N ARG A 254 -17.54 17.85 -29.70
CA ARG A 254 -17.35 19.29 -29.69
C ARG A 254 -17.77 19.88 -31.03
N SER A 255 -18.28 21.11 -31.01
CA SER A 255 -18.61 21.86 -32.21
C SER A 255 -18.32 23.34 -31.94
N ASP A 256 -17.45 23.91 -32.76
CA ASP A 256 -17.03 25.31 -32.67
C ASP A 256 -17.50 26.05 -33.94
N ASP A 257 -18.16 27.20 -33.76
CA ASP A 257 -18.66 28.04 -34.86
C ASP A 257 -17.63 29.14 -35.19
N PHE A 258 -17.11 29.09 -36.40
CA PHE A 258 -16.11 30.02 -36.96
C PHE A 258 -16.70 30.93 -38.04
N THR A 259 -18.03 31.06 -38.13
CA THR A 259 -18.71 31.87 -39.16
C THR A 259 -18.30 33.34 -39.09
N GLU A 260 -18.13 33.91 -37.88
CA GLU A 260 -17.66 35.28 -37.69
C GLU A 260 -16.21 35.45 -38.17
N GLU A 261 -15.31 34.55 -37.76
CA GLU A 261 -13.89 34.60 -38.18
C GLU A 261 -13.74 34.43 -39.69
N PHE A 262 -14.44 33.47 -40.30
CA PHE A 262 -14.41 33.27 -41.74
C PHE A 262 -14.89 34.51 -42.50
N THR A 263 -15.95 35.17 -41.99
CA THR A 263 -16.47 36.41 -42.58
C THR A 263 -15.45 37.54 -42.49
N ASP A 264 -14.86 37.79 -41.32
CA ASP A 264 -13.83 38.83 -41.12
C ASP A 264 -12.59 38.60 -41.99
N VAL A 265 -12.03 37.38 -41.95
CA VAL A 265 -10.85 37.01 -42.75
C VAL A 265 -11.14 37.15 -44.25
N SER A 266 -12.34 36.78 -44.72
CA SER A 266 -12.71 36.92 -46.14
C SER A 266 -12.83 38.38 -46.58
N ALA A 267 -13.45 39.25 -45.76
CA ALA A 267 -13.57 40.68 -46.06
C ALA A 267 -12.19 41.37 -46.05
N ARG A 268 -11.31 40.97 -45.14
CA ARG A 268 -9.94 41.47 -45.06
C ARG A 268 -9.08 40.99 -46.23
N ALA A 269 -9.20 39.73 -46.64
CA ALA A 269 -8.50 39.19 -47.82
C ALA A 269 -8.91 39.97 -49.09
N GLN A 270 -10.22 40.15 -49.33
CA GLN A 270 -10.70 40.95 -50.48
C GLN A 270 -10.15 42.37 -50.47
N THR A 271 -10.12 43.01 -49.29
CA THR A 271 -9.57 44.38 -49.15
C THR A 271 -8.09 44.46 -49.51
N LEU A 272 -7.29 43.45 -49.14
CA LEU A 272 -5.88 43.37 -49.51
C LEU A 272 -5.69 43.04 -51.00
N GLU A 273 -6.53 42.19 -51.59
CA GLU A 273 -6.51 41.89 -53.03
C GLU A 273 -6.79 43.15 -53.86
N ASP A 274 -7.83 43.91 -53.53
CA ASP A 274 -8.19 45.17 -54.18
C ASP A 274 -7.06 46.22 -54.05
N THR A 275 -6.43 46.27 -52.88
CA THR A 275 -5.28 47.16 -52.61
C THR A 275 -4.06 46.75 -53.43
N LEU A 276 -3.75 45.45 -53.50
CA LEU A 276 -2.67 44.87 -54.28
C LEU A 276 -2.86 45.14 -55.79
N GLY A 277 -4.08 45.00 -56.30
CA GLY A 277 -4.43 45.39 -57.67
C GLY A 277 -4.19 46.88 -57.94
N THR A 278 -4.55 47.74 -56.98
CA THR A 278 -4.30 49.19 -57.08
C THR A 278 -2.80 49.52 -57.07
N LEU A 279 -2.02 48.89 -56.19
CA LEU A 279 -0.57 49.10 -56.13
C LEU A 279 0.15 48.61 -57.39
N ARG A 280 -0.26 47.48 -57.97
CA ARG A 280 0.26 47.00 -59.27
C ARG A 280 0.03 48.04 -60.38
N LEU A 281 -1.16 48.64 -60.44
CA LEU A 281 -1.45 49.73 -61.40
C LEU A 281 -0.66 51.02 -61.14
N LEU A 282 -0.20 51.27 -59.92
CA LEU A 282 0.68 52.40 -59.58
C LEU A 282 2.14 52.09 -59.92
N TYR A 283 2.58 50.85 -59.69
CA TYR A 283 3.91 50.35 -60.07
C TYR A 283 4.13 50.48 -61.59
N ASP A 284 3.15 50.04 -62.40
CA ASP A 284 3.17 50.17 -63.87
C ASP A 284 3.26 51.63 -64.37
N ARG A 285 3.00 52.62 -63.50
CA ARG A 285 3.03 54.06 -63.79
C ARG A 285 4.15 54.80 -63.05
N ALA A 286 5.03 54.11 -62.34
CA ALA A 286 6.11 54.72 -61.59
C ALA A 286 7.18 55.29 -62.54
N PHE A 287 7.36 56.62 -62.53
CA PHE A 287 8.35 57.31 -63.38
C PHE A 287 9.74 57.43 -62.73
N SER A 288 9.87 57.05 -61.45
CA SER A 288 11.11 57.09 -60.68
C SER A 288 11.47 55.68 -60.18
N VAL A 289 12.76 55.37 -60.17
CA VAL A 289 13.28 54.11 -59.61
C VAL A 289 13.01 54.01 -58.09
N GLU A 290 13.05 55.13 -57.38
CA GLU A 290 12.76 55.18 -55.93
C GLU A 290 11.29 54.86 -55.63
N ASP A 291 10.37 55.42 -56.45
CA ASP A 291 8.93 55.15 -56.33
C ASP A 291 8.64 53.68 -56.64
N ALA A 292 9.26 53.12 -57.70
CA ALA A 292 9.11 51.72 -58.06
C ALA A 292 9.62 50.77 -56.96
N ILE A 293 10.79 51.03 -56.37
CA ILE A 293 11.32 50.24 -55.23
C ILE A 293 10.39 50.34 -54.02
N THR A 294 9.84 51.53 -53.75
CA THR A 294 8.92 51.75 -52.61
C THR A 294 7.61 50.99 -52.79
N ILE A 295 6.98 51.11 -53.97
CA ILE A 295 5.75 50.39 -54.30
C ILE A 295 5.99 48.87 -54.32
N GLN A 296 7.12 48.39 -54.83
CA GLN A 296 7.45 46.97 -54.84
C GLN A 296 7.60 46.38 -53.42
N LYS A 297 8.16 47.14 -52.46
CA LYS A 297 8.19 46.72 -51.05
C LYS A 297 6.79 46.56 -50.47
N GLU A 298 5.91 47.52 -50.73
CA GLU A 298 4.52 47.48 -50.26
C GLU A 298 3.73 46.33 -50.89
N ILE A 299 3.86 46.12 -52.21
CA ILE A 299 3.29 44.98 -52.94
C ILE A 299 3.74 43.66 -52.29
N THR A 300 5.03 43.54 -51.96
CA THR A 300 5.58 42.31 -51.36
C THR A 300 5.02 42.07 -49.95
N SER A 301 4.85 43.13 -49.16
CA SER A 301 4.25 43.05 -47.82
C SER A 301 2.77 42.64 -47.89
N ILE A 302 1.97 43.32 -48.71
CA ILE A 302 0.54 43.05 -48.84
C ILE A 302 0.27 41.67 -49.45
N GLN A 303 1.10 41.22 -50.39
CA GLN A 303 1.00 39.87 -50.93
C GLN A 303 1.28 38.81 -49.84
N SER A 304 2.30 39.00 -49.01
CA SER A 304 2.60 38.11 -47.87
C SER A 304 1.44 38.05 -46.86
N ASP A 305 0.78 39.19 -46.59
CA ASP A 305 -0.39 39.24 -45.70
C ASP A 305 -1.61 38.55 -46.33
N LEU A 306 -1.86 38.76 -47.62
CA LEU A 306 -2.95 38.13 -48.37
C LEU A 306 -2.82 36.61 -48.40
N GLU A 307 -1.64 36.08 -48.77
CA GLU A 307 -1.35 34.64 -48.81
C GLU A 307 -1.58 33.96 -47.44
N SER A 308 -1.33 34.68 -46.33
CA SER A 308 -1.61 34.21 -44.97
C SER A 308 -3.11 34.11 -44.67
N LEU A 309 -3.91 35.10 -45.10
CA LEU A 309 -5.37 35.08 -44.94
C LEU A 309 -6.03 34.02 -45.84
N GLU A 310 -5.57 33.86 -47.08
CA GLU A 310 -6.02 32.81 -48.00
C GLU A 310 -5.74 31.41 -47.45
N ALA A 311 -4.58 31.19 -46.85
CA ALA A 311 -4.26 29.94 -46.15
C ALA A 311 -5.22 29.70 -44.96
N ARG A 312 -5.59 30.75 -44.21
CA ARG A 312 -6.57 30.66 -43.11
C ARG A 312 -7.98 30.32 -43.60
N LEU A 313 -8.45 30.93 -44.69
CA LEU A 313 -9.74 30.60 -45.32
C LEU A 313 -9.77 29.17 -45.84
N THR A 314 -8.67 28.72 -46.46
CA THR A 314 -8.49 27.35 -46.94
C THR A 314 -8.57 26.35 -45.78
N PHE A 315 -7.92 26.65 -44.66
CA PHE A 315 -8.00 25.83 -43.44
C PHE A 315 -9.43 25.76 -42.86
N LEU A 316 -10.11 26.89 -42.70
CA LEU A 316 -11.47 26.94 -42.12
C LEU A 316 -12.51 26.23 -43.00
N SER A 317 -12.43 26.41 -44.33
CA SER A 317 -13.33 25.74 -45.28
C SER A 317 -13.10 24.22 -45.34
N GLN A 318 -11.84 23.76 -45.39
CA GLN A 318 -11.54 22.33 -45.36
C GLN A 318 -11.91 21.67 -44.02
N SER A 319 -11.73 22.37 -42.91
CA SER A 319 -12.01 21.84 -41.56
C SER A 319 -13.50 21.84 -41.19
N SER A 320 -14.33 22.64 -41.86
CA SER A 320 -15.78 22.62 -41.69
C SER A 320 -16.47 21.62 -42.63
N ALA A 321 -15.90 21.35 -43.81
CA ALA A 321 -16.38 20.31 -44.71
C ALA A 321 -16.25 18.88 -44.12
N PHE A 322 -15.18 18.62 -43.37
CA PHE A 322 -14.90 17.30 -42.78
C PHE A 322 -14.66 17.39 -41.28
N SER A 323 -15.50 16.66 -40.54
CA SER A 323 -15.37 16.50 -39.09
C SER A 323 -14.26 15.50 -38.75
N PHE A 324 -13.56 15.72 -37.63
CA PHE A 324 -12.46 14.87 -37.17
C PHE A 324 -12.95 13.96 -36.03
N ILE A 325 -12.76 12.65 -36.16
CA ILE A 325 -13.14 11.68 -35.12
C ILE A 325 -11.90 10.90 -34.72
N SER A 326 -11.60 10.87 -33.43
CA SER A 326 -10.54 10.07 -32.82
C SER A 326 -11.16 8.94 -32.00
N VAL A 327 -10.76 7.70 -32.26
CA VAL A 327 -11.26 6.51 -31.56
C VAL A 327 -10.09 5.78 -30.92
N SER A 328 -10.14 5.63 -29.60
CA SER A 328 -9.26 4.78 -28.82
C SER A 328 -9.97 3.46 -28.53
N LEU A 329 -9.34 2.35 -28.89
CA LEU A 329 -9.87 1.00 -28.74
C LEU A 329 -9.04 0.22 -27.72
N GLU A 330 -9.73 -0.53 -26.86
CA GLU A 330 -9.15 -1.51 -25.95
C GLU A 330 -9.94 -2.83 -26.05
N SER A 331 -9.28 -3.98 -25.91
CA SER A 331 -10.00 -5.26 -25.91
C SER A 331 -10.81 -5.45 -24.63
N VAL A 332 -11.89 -6.23 -24.68
CA VAL A 332 -12.48 -6.82 -23.47
C VAL A 332 -11.43 -7.69 -22.78
N PRO A 333 -11.18 -7.55 -21.47
CA PRO A 333 -10.33 -8.48 -20.73
C PRO A 333 -11.02 -9.84 -20.56
N ALA A 334 -10.26 -10.92 -20.77
CA ALA A 334 -10.72 -12.28 -20.52
C ALA A 334 -10.81 -12.54 -19.00
N GLN A 335 -11.98 -12.98 -18.52
CA GLN A 335 -12.14 -13.37 -17.11
C GLN A 335 -11.34 -14.65 -16.80
N MET A 336 -10.58 -14.62 -15.71
CA MET A 336 -9.82 -15.75 -15.21
C MET A 336 -9.97 -15.92 -13.69
N THR A 337 -9.74 -17.15 -13.22
CA THR A 337 -9.80 -17.48 -11.79
C THR A 337 -8.48 -17.15 -11.10
N ILE A 338 -8.55 -16.36 -10.04
CA ILE A 338 -7.50 -16.14 -9.04
C ILE A 338 -7.96 -16.77 -7.72
N TYR A 339 -7.02 -17.22 -6.90
CA TYR A 339 -7.24 -17.69 -5.54
C TYR A 339 -6.41 -16.84 -4.57
N ALA A 340 -7.07 -16.06 -3.72
CA ALA A 340 -6.45 -15.15 -2.77
C ALA A 340 -5.93 -15.85 -1.50
N GLY A 341 -6.43 -17.05 -1.19
CA GLY A 341 -6.04 -17.84 -0.02
C GLY A 341 -7.25 -18.35 0.78
N GLU A 342 -6.96 -19.00 1.91
CA GLU A 342 -7.98 -19.34 2.91
C GLU A 342 -8.27 -18.12 3.80
N ASP A 343 -9.40 -18.12 4.52
CA ASP A 343 -9.71 -17.12 5.54
C ASP A 343 -8.63 -17.12 6.65
N ILE A 344 -8.27 -15.93 7.13
CA ILE A 344 -7.14 -15.74 8.05
C ILE A 344 -7.64 -15.26 9.42
N ALA A 345 -7.17 -15.92 10.49
CA ALA A 345 -7.23 -15.39 11.85
C ALA A 345 -5.91 -14.64 12.15
N ALA A 346 -6.00 -13.38 12.56
CA ALA A 346 -4.86 -12.47 12.71
C ALA A 346 -4.84 -11.75 14.06
N ALA A 347 -3.66 -11.64 14.66
CA ALA A 347 -3.45 -10.81 15.84
C ALA A 347 -3.30 -9.34 15.45
N MET A 348 -4.03 -8.44 16.12
CA MET A 348 -3.88 -6.99 15.96
C MET A 348 -2.42 -6.57 16.18
N GLY A 349 -1.89 -5.70 15.31
CA GLY A 349 -0.50 -5.24 15.34
C GLY A 349 0.55 -6.27 14.89
N HIS A 350 0.15 -7.45 14.39
CA HIS A 350 1.07 -8.48 13.91
C HIS A 350 1.07 -8.58 12.37
N PRO A 351 2.22 -8.92 11.74
CA PRO A 351 2.34 -9.03 10.29
C PRO A 351 1.65 -10.28 9.75
N VAL A 352 0.68 -10.09 8.86
CA VAL A 352 -0.01 -11.12 8.08
C VAL A 352 0.57 -11.15 6.66
N THR A 353 0.77 -12.34 6.09
CA THR A 353 1.33 -12.50 4.74
C THR A 353 0.27 -12.94 3.75
N PHE A 354 0.13 -12.19 2.66
CA PHE A 354 -0.84 -12.42 1.58
C PHE A 354 -0.15 -12.83 0.28
N ARG A 355 -0.72 -13.81 -0.43
CA ARG A 355 -0.23 -14.35 -1.71
C ARG A 355 -1.41 -14.89 -2.50
N ALA A 356 -1.43 -14.65 -3.81
CA ALA A 356 -2.44 -15.23 -4.69
C ALA A 356 -1.85 -16.31 -5.59
N ILE A 357 -2.66 -17.31 -5.94
CA ILE A 357 -2.35 -18.39 -6.88
C ILE A 357 -3.31 -18.30 -8.06
N PHE A 358 -2.82 -18.50 -9.28
CA PHE A 358 -3.64 -18.56 -10.49
C PHE A 358 -2.94 -19.34 -11.61
N THR A 359 -3.70 -19.70 -12.64
CA THR A 359 -3.15 -20.29 -13.88
C THR A 359 -3.13 -19.22 -14.98
N PRO A 360 -1.96 -18.82 -15.51
CA PRO A 360 -1.85 -17.87 -16.61
C PRO A 360 -2.58 -18.35 -17.89
N PRO A 361 -3.38 -17.50 -18.55
CA PRO A 361 -3.87 -17.78 -19.90
C PRO A 361 -2.75 -17.83 -20.94
N GLU A 362 -2.92 -18.63 -21.99
CA GLU A 362 -1.94 -18.74 -23.08
C GLU A 362 -1.71 -17.38 -23.76
N GLY A 363 -0.44 -16.98 -23.88
CA GLY A 363 -0.05 -15.70 -24.50
C GLY A 363 -0.29 -14.47 -23.62
N ILE A 364 -0.56 -14.63 -22.32
CA ILE A 364 -0.56 -13.55 -21.31
C ILE A 364 0.60 -13.81 -20.34
N ASP A 365 1.54 -12.88 -20.27
CA ASP A 365 2.84 -13.04 -19.60
C ASP A 365 3.11 -11.97 -18.53
N ASN A 366 2.47 -10.81 -18.62
CA ASN A 366 2.64 -9.71 -17.68
C ASN A 366 1.42 -9.62 -16.75
N PHE A 367 1.64 -9.83 -15.44
CA PHE A 367 0.58 -9.84 -14.42
C PHE A 367 0.84 -8.81 -13.31
N SER A 368 -0.25 -8.24 -12.80
CA SER A 368 -0.28 -7.30 -11.67
C SER A 368 -1.45 -7.67 -10.76
N VAL A 369 -1.19 -7.96 -9.48
CA VAL A 369 -2.23 -8.24 -8.48
C VAL A 369 -2.24 -7.12 -7.44
N THR A 370 -3.35 -6.40 -7.35
CA THR A 370 -3.61 -5.33 -6.40
C THR A 370 -4.44 -5.85 -5.24
N TRP A 371 -4.00 -5.57 -4.01
CA TRP A 371 -4.63 -6.00 -2.78
C TRP A 371 -5.26 -4.83 -2.06
N ASN A 372 -6.54 -4.95 -1.73
CA ASN A 372 -7.27 -4.04 -0.85
C ASN A 372 -7.62 -4.80 0.44
N PHE A 373 -7.13 -4.32 1.59
CA PHE A 373 -7.26 -5.02 2.88
C PHE A 373 -8.58 -4.72 3.63
N GLY A 374 -9.45 -3.86 3.10
CA GLY A 374 -10.74 -3.52 3.69
C GLY A 374 -10.69 -2.63 4.95
N ASP A 375 -9.51 -2.37 5.52
CA ASP A 375 -9.29 -1.59 6.75
C ASP A 375 -9.08 -0.07 6.51
N GLY A 376 -9.19 0.37 5.25
CA GLY A 376 -8.97 1.74 4.81
C GLY A 376 -7.51 2.12 4.55
N THR A 377 -6.59 1.16 4.62
CA THR A 377 -5.18 1.37 4.23
C THR A 377 -5.03 1.45 2.70
N ARG A 378 -3.84 1.84 2.24
CA ARG A 378 -3.57 1.97 0.80
C ARG A 378 -3.40 0.61 0.16
N GLU A 379 -4.00 0.46 -1.02
CA GLU A 379 -3.85 -0.73 -1.83
C GLU A 379 -2.38 -1.03 -2.17
N SER A 380 -2.05 -2.31 -2.22
CA SER A 380 -0.68 -2.80 -2.42
C SER A 380 -0.61 -3.73 -3.62
N THR A 381 0.20 -3.38 -4.61
CA THR A 381 0.28 -4.09 -5.89
C THR A 381 1.58 -4.89 -6.04
N VAL A 382 1.49 -6.12 -6.54
CA VAL A 382 2.64 -6.99 -6.88
C VAL A 382 2.62 -7.43 -8.33
N ASN A 383 3.74 -7.21 -9.02
CA ASN A 383 3.91 -7.55 -10.45
C ASN A 383 4.88 -8.71 -10.66
N ARG A 384 5.07 -9.55 -9.62
CA ARG A 384 6.04 -10.64 -9.62
C ARG A 384 5.35 -11.94 -9.27
N VAL A 385 5.47 -12.91 -10.17
CA VAL A 385 4.98 -14.27 -10.01
C VAL A 385 6.10 -15.28 -10.16
N ALA A 386 5.92 -16.47 -9.59
CA ALA A 386 6.82 -17.61 -9.74
C ALA A 386 5.99 -18.90 -9.90
N PRO A 387 6.46 -19.91 -10.65
CA PRO A 387 5.78 -21.20 -10.73
C PRO A 387 5.62 -21.85 -9.34
N THR A 388 4.49 -22.51 -9.08
CA THR A 388 4.29 -23.27 -7.84
C THR A 388 5.01 -24.63 -7.85
N GLY A 389 5.30 -25.15 -9.04
CA GLY A 389 5.73 -26.54 -9.27
C GLY A 389 4.57 -27.53 -9.46
N ASN A 390 3.31 -27.08 -9.30
CA ASN A 390 2.11 -27.86 -9.56
C ASN A 390 1.51 -27.46 -10.91
N GLY A 391 1.95 -28.14 -11.98
CA GLY A 391 1.47 -27.84 -13.34
C GLY A 391 1.76 -26.39 -13.76
N ASP A 392 0.76 -25.74 -14.34
CA ASP A 392 0.86 -24.39 -14.93
C ASP A 392 0.48 -23.27 -13.93
N GLU A 393 0.32 -23.58 -12.65
CA GLU A 393 0.02 -22.58 -11.61
C GLU A 393 1.24 -21.68 -11.32
N VAL A 394 0.96 -20.39 -11.16
CA VAL A 394 1.89 -19.40 -10.63
C VAL A 394 1.37 -18.81 -9.33
N ILE A 395 2.29 -18.35 -8.49
CA ILE A 395 2.00 -17.72 -7.20
C ILE A 395 2.71 -16.37 -7.11
N THR A 396 2.04 -15.37 -6.54
CA THR A 396 2.61 -14.03 -6.38
C THR A 396 3.75 -14.00 -5.36
N SER A 397 4.57 -12.95 -5.44
CA SER A 397 5.37 -12.49 -4.30
C SER A 397 4.47 -12.13 -3.11
N SER A 398 4.97 -12.40 -1.91
CA SER A 398 4.31 -12.05 -0.65
C SER A 398 4.15 -10.54 -0.47
N ILE A 399 2.94 -10.13 -0.05
CA ILE A 399 2.70 -8.84 0.60
C ILE A 399 2.59 -9.09 2.11
N ILE A 400 3.14 -8.18 2.91
CA ILE A 400 2.98 -8.19 4.36
C ILE A 400 2.12 -6.99 4.75
N HIS A 401 1.03 -7.24 5.47
CA HIS A 401 0.14 -6.20 6.00
C HIS A 401 0.01 -6.33 7.52
N VAL A 402 -0.30 -5.23 8.21
CA VAL A 402 -0.52 -5.20 9.66
C VAL A 402 -1.84 -4.51 9.94
N PHE A 403 -2.75 -5.22 10.62
CA PHE A 403 -4.03 -4.65 11.04
C PHE A 403 -3.88 -3.97 12.41
N ASP A 404 -3.86 -2.65 12.44
CA ASP A 404 -3.69 -1.86 13.67
C ASP A 404 -4.97 -1.70 14.51
N ARG A 405 -6.13 -2.14 13.99
CA ARG A 405 -7.45 -2.02 14.62
C ARG A 405 -8.27 -3.29 14.44
N ASP A 406 -9.09 -3.62 15.43
CA ASP A 406 -10.04 -4.74 15.45
C ASP A 406 -11.52 -4.30 15.43
N GLU A 407 -11.78 -2.99 15.54
CA GLU A 407 -13.14 -2.42 15.65
C GLU A 407 -14.05 -2.72 14.44
N ASP A 408 -13.46 -2.77 13.25
CA ASP A 408 -14.15 -3.03 11.97
C ASP A 408 -14.06 -4.51 11.54
N SER A 409 -13.59 -5.40 12.44
CA SER A 409 -13.36 -6.81 12.12
C SER A 409 -14.68 -7.61 12.01
N PRO A 410 -14.82 -8.58 11.08
CA PRO A 410 -13.81 -9.07 10.13
C PRO A 410 -13.67 -8.19 8.87
N PHE A 411 -12.44 -8.10 8.36
CA PHE A 411 -12.12 -7.38 7.14
C PHE A 411 -12.30 -8.26 5.90
N ILE A 412 -12.86 -7.70 4.84
CA ILE A 412 -12.92 -8.34 3.52
C ILE A 412 -11.66 -7.91 2.76
N VAL A 413 -10.73 -8.85 2.56
CA VAL A 413 -9.52 -8.62 1.77
C VAL A 413 -9.80 -9.05 0.33
N THR A 414 -9.57 -8.15 -0.61
CA THR A 414 -9.83 -8.36 -2.05
C THR A 414 -8.51 -8.37 -2.82
N ALA A 415 -8.35 -9.34 -3.72
CA ALA A 415 -7.23 -9.43 -4.65
C ALA A 415 -7.73 -9.28 -6.09
N GLU A 416 -7.45 -8.13 -6.71
CA GLU A 416 -7.77 -7.84 -8.10
C GLU A 416 -6.55 -8.11 -8.97
N LEU A 417 -6.68 -8.99 -9.97
CA LEU A 417 -5.66 -9.35 -10.94
C LEU A 417 -5.95 -8.68 -12.27
N THR A 418 -4.91 -8.10 -12.85
CA THR A 418 -4.87 -7.69 -14.26
C THR A 418 -3.71 -8.39 -14.97
N GLY A 419 -3.97 -8.88 -16.18
CA GLY A 419 -3.02 -9.55 -17.05
C GLY A 419 -2.96 -8.88 -18.42
N SER A 420 -1.79 -8.89 -19.04
CA SER A 420 -1.59 -8.44 -20.43
C SER A 420 -0.51 -9.25 -21.14
N GLY A 421 -0.64 -9.39 -22.46
CA GLY A 421 0.35 -10.05 -23.31
C GLY A 421 -0.04 -10.01 -24.78
N ASP A 422 0.64 -10.76 -25.64
CA ASP A 422 0.40 -10.74 -27.08
C ASP A 422 -0.99 -11.26 -27.48
N SER A 423 -1.62 -12.10 -26.65
CA SER A 423 -2.96 -12.65 -26.90
C SER A 423 -4.11 -11.74 -26.48
N GLY A 424 -3.89 -10.78 -25.57
CA GLY A 424 -4.97 -9.97 -25.01
C GLY A 424 -4.72 -9.35 -23.65
N LEU A 425 -5.83 -8.99 -23.00
CA LEU A 425 -5.93 -8.62 -21.59
C LEU A 425 -6.66 -9.73 -20.82
N ALA A 426 -6.39 -9.84 -19.53
CA ALA A 426 -7.18 -10.67 -18.60
C ALA A 426 -7.47 -9.93 -17.29
N GLU A 427 -8.58 -10.29 -16.65
CA GLU A 427 -8.98 -9.79 -15.33
C GLU A 427 -9.47 -10.93 -14.44
N GLY A 428 -9.29 -10.81 -13.14
CA GLY A 428 -9.82 -11.75 -12.16
C GLY A 428 -9.90 -11.10 -10.78
N GLU A 429 -10.84 -11.53 -9.96
CA GLU A 429 -11.04 -11.02 -8.60
C GLU A 429 -11.33 -12.20 -7.67
N ASP A 430 -10.76 -12.19 -6.47
CA ASP A 430 -11.13 -13.10 -5.38
C ASP A 430 -11.04 -12.40 -4.02
N THR A 431 -11.77 -12.90 -3.04
CA THR A 431 -11.90 -12.29 -1.71
C THR A 431 -11.74 -13.33 -0.60
N LEU A 432 -10.96 -12.99 0.43
CA LEU A 432 -10.85 -13.77 1.66
C LEU A 432 -11.22 -12.92 2.89
N ILE A 433 -11.70 -13.57 3.94
CA ILE A 433 -12.07 -12.91 5.19
C ILE A 433 -10.89 -12.94 6.16
N THR A 434 -10.45 -11.78 6.65
CA THR A 434 -9.46 -11.68 7.74
C THR A 434 -10.13 -11.26 9.04
N THR A 435 -10.20 -12.18 9.99
CA THR A 435 -10.70 -11.94 11.35
C THR A 435 -9.52 -11.50 12.23
N VAL A 436 -9.56 -10.24 12.66
CA VAL A 436 -8.53 -9.62 13.50
C VAL A 436 -9.01 -9.61 14.94
N SER A 437 -8.14 -9.96 15.88
CA SER A 437 -8.45 -9.94 17.31
C SER A 437 -7.24 -9.56 18.15
N ARG A 438 -7.49 -9.08 19.36
CA ARG A 438 -6.44 -8.79 20.34
C ARG A 438 -5.96 -10.10 20.96
N LEU A 439 -4.64 -10.28 21.05
CA LEU A 439 -4.07 -11.37 21.83
C LEU A 439 -4.51 -11.24 23.29
N PRO A 440 -5.03 -12.32 23.92
CA PRO A 440 -5.38 -12.30 25.33
C PRO A 440 -4.14 -12.18 26.22
N VAL A 441 -4.28 -11.51 27.36
CA VAL A 441 -3.16 -11.24 28.28
C VAL A 441 -3.14 -12.29 29.40
N ILE A 442 -2.02 -13.00 29.53
CA ILE A 442 -1.70 -13.81 30.71
C ILE A 442 -1.02 -12.88 31.73
N GLU A 443 -1.60 -12.72 32.91
CA GLU A 443 -0.94 -12.10 34.06
C GLU A 443 -0.18 -13.17 34.85
N VAL A 444 1.09 -12.96 35.20
CA VAL A 444 1.93 -13.94 35.93
C VAL A 444 2.42 -13.35 37.25
N PHE A 445 2.04 -13.98 38.36
CA PHE A 445 2.56 -13.75 39.69
C PHE A 445 3.56 -14.87 40.06
N ALA A 446 4.84 -14.60 39.87
CA ALA A 446 5.92 -15.58 40.08
C ALA A 446 6.28 -15.84 41.56
N GLY A 447 5.75 -15.04 42.50
CA GLY A 447 6.07 -15.12 43.93
C GLY A 447 6.61 -13.81 44.50
N GLU A 448 6.93 -13.82 45.80
CA GLU A 448 7.51 -12.67 46.53
C GLU A 448 9.02 -12.81 46.73
N ASN A 449 9.72 -11.70 47.00
CA ASN A 449 11.15 -11.71 47.31
C ASN A 449 11.45 -12.51 48.59
N GLN A 450 12.33 -13.51 48.51
CA GLN A 450 12.66 -14.40 49.63
C GLN A 450 14.10 -14.24 50.13
N THR A 451 14.35 -14.60 51.39
CA THR A 451 15.71 -14.72 51.97
C THR A 451 15.89 -16.11 52.54
N ILE A 452 16.94 -16.81 52.10
CA ILE A 452 17.17 -18.23 52.40
C ILE A 452 18.62 -18.46 52.82
N GLU A 453 18.92 -19.62 53.41
CA GLU A 453 20.29 -20.04 53.72
C GLU A 453 20.85 -20.95 52.62
N SER A 454 22.16 -20.88 52.38
CA SER A 454 22.86 -21.66 51.37
C SER A 454 22.70 -23.17 51.61
N GLY A 455 22.49 -23.92 50.54
CA GLY A 455 22.33 -25.37 50.61
C GLY A 455 20.98 -25.87 51.14
N ASN A 456 20.02 -24.97 51.45
CA ASN A 456 18.63 -25.37 51.70
C ASN A 456 17.85 -25.44 50.38
N THR A 457 16.93 -26.41 50.29
CA THR A 457 15.92 -26.47 49.22
C THR A 457 14.77 -25.51 49.56
N VAL A 458 14.24 -24.85 48.54
CA VAL A 458 13.17 -23.87 48.63
C VAL A 458 12.08 -24.24 47.64
N ASP A 459 10.85 -24.20 48.12
CA ASP A 459 9.66 -24.38 47.29
C ASP A 459 9.20 -23.02 46.77
N PHE A 460 8.97 -22.96 45.46
CA PHE A 460 8.48 -21.82 44.72
C PHE A 460 7.07 -22.11 44.27
N GLU A 461 6.14 -21.23 44.62
CA GLU A 461 4.74 -21.26 44.20
C GLU A 461 4.43 -19.99 43.42
N ALA A 462 3.82 -20.15 42.25
CA ALA A 462 3.37 -19.07 41.40
C ALA A 462 1.91 -19.27 40.99
N SER A 463 1.30 -18.17 40.55
CA SER A 463 -0.02 -18.20 39.92
C SER A 463 -0.08 -17.32 38.68
N PHE A 464 -0.98 -17.63 37.76
CA PHE A 464 -1.20 -16.86 36.53
C PHE A 464 -2.67 -16.95 36.10
N THR A 465 -3.13 -16.00 35.27
CA THR A 465 -4.48 -16.03 34.70
C THR A 465 -4.56 -16.93 33.47
N ARG A 466 -5.64 -17.69 33.31
CA ARG A 466 -5.95 -18.44 32.06
C ARG A 466 -7.10 -17.73 31.35
N PRO A 467 -6.84 -16.88 30.33
CA PRO A 467 -7.89 -16.27 29.52
C PRO A 467 -8.62 -17.31 28.67
N ASP A 468 -9.87 -17.02 28.31
CA ASP A 468 -10.61 -17.83 27.34
C ASP A 468 -9.90 -17.82 25.97
N GLY A 469 -9.95 -18.96 25.27
CA GLY A 469 -9.32 -19.12 23.95
C GLY A 469 -7.80 -19.40 23.96
N VAL A 470 -7.17 -19.52 25.13
CA VAL A 470 -5.76 -19.94 25.25
C VAL A 470 -5.65 -21.44 25.54
N THR A 471 -4.99 -22.18 24.63
CA THR A 471 -4.69 -23.63 24.76
C THR A 471 -3.20 -23.87 24.96
N ASP A 472 -2.83 -25.15 25.15
CA ASP A 472 -1.44 -25.63 25.13
C ASP A 472 -0.49 -24.84 26.05
N ILE A 473 -1.00 -24.49 27.24
CA ILE A 473 -0.28 -23.61 28.17
C ILE A 473 0.91 -24.37 28.76
N ALA A 474 2.08 -23.77 28.67
CA ALA A 474 3.32 -24.28 29.26
C ALA A 474 3.96 -23.24 30.18
N TYR A 475 4.74 -23.70 31.15
CA TYR A 475 5.53 -22.83 32.02
C TYR A 475 6.98 -23.26 32.09
N SER A 476 7.86 -22.32 32.41
CA SER A 476 9.30 -22.55 32.54
C SER A 476 9.92 -21.59 33.55
N TRP A 477 10.54 -22.15 34.59
CA TRP A 477 11.28 -21.46 35.63
C TRP A 477 12.77 -21.34 35.28
N ASN A 478 13.34 -20.16 35.46
CA ASN A 478 14.77 -19.88 35.39
C ASN A 478 15.21 -19.31 36.74
N PHE A 479 16.09 -20.01 37.46
CA PHE A 479 16.49 -19.66 38.83
C PHE A 479 17.63 -18.63 38.92
N GLY A 480 18.18 -18.19 37.78
CA GLY A 480 19.21 -17.14 37.70
C GLY A 480 20.61 -17.55 38.20
N ASP A 481 20.83 -18.83 38.53
CA ASP A 481 22.11 -19.39 38.97
C ASP A 481 22.88 -20.15 37.88
N GLY A 482 22.29 -20.30 36.69
CA GLY A 482 22.83 -21.07 35.57
C GLY A 482 22.42 -22.55 35.55
N SER A 483 21.52 -22.98 36.45
CA SER A 483 20.83 -24.27 36.32
C SER A 483 19.95 -24.32 35.06
N ALA A 484 19.65 -25.54 34.60
CA ALA A 484 18.73 -25.73 33.49
C ALA A 484 17.31 -25.31 33.90
N PRO A 485 16.52 -24.68 33.01
CA PRO A 485 15.18 -24.26 33.35
C PRO A 485 14.25 -25.47 33.62
N VAL A 486 13.32 -25.30 34.55
CA VAL A 486 12.40 -26.35 35.02
C VAL A 486 10.97 -25.97 34.67
N GLY A 487 10.24 -26.84 33.96
CA GLY A 487 8.91 -26.53 33.47
C GLY A 487 8.22 -27.69 32.78
N SER A 488 6.92 -27.55 32.53
CA SER A 488 6.11 -28.50 31.78
C SER A 488 4.94 -27.83 31.06
N VAL A 489 4.28 -28.58 30.18
CA VAL A 489 2.92 -28.26 29.70
C VAL A 489 1.93 -28.54 30.84
N ILE A 490 0.84 -27.79 30.89
CA ILE A 490 -0.26 -27.93 31.85
C ILE A 490 -1.47 -28.49 31.09
N ASP A 491 -1.94 -29.65 31.49
CA ASP A 491 -3.08 -30.30 30.83
C ASP A 491 -4.36 -29.46 31.00
N ALA A 492 -5.21 -29.45 29.97
CA ALA A 492 -6.41 -28.61 29.93
C ALA A 492 -7.43 -28.94 31.05
N GLU A 493 -7.42 -30.18 31.56
CA GLU A 493 -8.30 -30.65 32.62
C GLU A 493 -7.78 -30.35 34.04
N GLU A 494 -6.50 -30.00 34.21
CA GLU A 494 -5.98 -29.60 35.52
C GLU A 494 -6.37 -28.15 35.85
N GLY A 495 -7.33 -28.04 36.77
CA GLY A 495 -7.94 -26.77 37.16
C GLY A 495 -7.05 -25.93 38.06
N GLY A 496 -6.34 -24.97 37.46
CA GLY A 496 -5.68 -23.89 38.18
C GLY A 496 -4.49 -23.34 37.40
N GLY A 497 -4.41 -22.02 37.25
CA GLY A 497 -3.19 -21.36 36.80
C GLY A 497 -2.16 -21.29 37.93
N GLN A 498 -1.94 -22.38 38.68
CA GLN A 498 -0.98 -22.45 39.80
C GLN A 498 0.10 -23.45 39.45
N VAL A 499 1.37 -23.06 39.62
CA VAL A 499 2.52 -23.91 39.32
C VAL A 499 3.54 -23.84 40.44
N GLY A 500 4.08 -25.01 40.81
CA GLY A 500 5.06 -25.16 41.88
C GLY A 500 6.33 -25.86 41.41
N THR A 501 7.46 -25.55 42.03
CA THR A 501 8.73 -26.26 41.84
C THR A 501 9.65 -26.06 43.04
N SER A 502 10.56 -27.00 43.30
CA SER A 502 11.59 -26.87 44.33
C SER A 502 12.97 -26.64 43.70
N HIS A 503 13.78 -25.71 44.23
CA HIS A 503 15.18 -25.53 43.81
C HIS A 503 16.13 -25.31 45.01
N LYS A 504 17.42 -25.60 44.83
CA LYS A 504 18.44 -25.55 45.89
C LYS A 504 19.64 -24.72 45.43
N TYR A 505 19.90 -23.61 46.13
CA TYR A 505 21.06 -22.76 45.87
C TYR A 505 22.25 -23.19 46.73
N GLU A 506 23.24 -23.86 46.12
CA GLU A 506 24.39 -24.41 46.87
C GLU A 506 25.31 -23.32 47.46
N ASN A 507 25.48 -22.20 46.76
CA ASN A 507 26.46 -21.17 47.10
C ASN A 507 25.81 -19.82 47.46
N HIS A 508 26.33 -19.17 48.51
CA HIS A 508 26.06 -17.76 48.77
C HIS A 508 26.72 -16.87 47.71
N ARG A 509 26.06 -15.76 47.36
CA ARG A 509 26.65 -14.63 46.61
C ARG A 509 26.09 -13.30 47.12
N PRO A 510 26.85 -12.18 47.04
CA PRO A 510 26.41 -10.88 47.55
C PRO A 510 25.20 -10.28 46.81
N ASN A 511 25.08 -10.54 45.50
CA ASN A 511 23.94 -10.08 44.69
C ASN A 511 22.85 -11.16 44.69
N PRO A 512 21.55 -10.81 44.83
CA PRO A 512 20.48 -11.79 44.76
C PRO A 512 20.46 -12.55 43.42
N TYR A 513 19.81 -13.71 43.43
CA TYR A 513 19.41 -14.42 42.22
C TYR A 513 18.10 -13.82 41.70
N PHE A 514 18.01 -13.68 40.38
CA PHE A 514 16.79 -13.24 39.70
C PHE A 514 16.05 -14.49 39.23
N VAL A 515 14.91 -14.78 39.87
CA VAL A 515 14.07 -15.91 39.50
C VAL A 515 12.99 -15.41 38.56
N GLU A 516 12.87 -16.06 37.41
CA GLU A 516 11.98 -15.71 36.32
C GLU A 516 11.09 -16.90 35.98
N LEU A 517 9.78 -16.68 35.97
CA LEU A 517 8.78 -17.62 35.47
C LEU A 517 8.25 -17.10 34.14
N THR A 518 8.45 -17.86 33.07
CA THR A 518 7.79 -17.65 31.78
C THR A 518 6.59 -18.59 31.67
N VAL A 519 5.45 -18.06 31.21
CA VAL A 519 4.26 -18.83 30.82
C VAL A 519 3.97 -18.53 29.35
N THR A 520 3.72 -19.56 28.55
CA THR A 520 3.32 -19.46 27.14
C THR A 520 1.99 -20.19 26.91
N GLY A 521 1.29 -19.86 25.83
CA GLY A 521 0.08 -20.56 25.39
C GLY A 521 -0.24 -20.24 23.93
N GLN A 522 -1.07 -21.05 23.30
CA GLN A 522 -1.49 -20.89 21.90
C GLN A 522 -2.90 -20.32 21.82
N THR A 523 -3.18 -19.55 20.76
CA THR A 523 -4.52 -19.02 20.45
C THR A 523 -4.77 -19.15 18.95
N GLU A 524 -6.03 -19.00 18.52
CA GLU A 524 -6.41 -18.99 17.10
C GLU A 524 -5.66 -17.92 16.27
N VAL A 525 -5.13 -16.87 16.91
CA VAL A 525 -4.44 -15.75 16.26
C VAL A 525 -2.93 -15.68 16.55
N GLY A 526 -2.37 -16.62 17.33
CA GLY A 526 -0.92 -16.69 17.62
C GLY A 526 -0.54 -17.12 19.04
N GLU A 527 0.77 -17.19 19.32
CA GLU A 527 1.31 -17.49 20.65
C GLU A 527 1.20 -16.29 21.59
N VAL A 528 0.75 -16.53 22.81
CA VAL A 528 0.79 -15.58 23.93
C VAL A 528 1.91 -15.96 24.91
N LYS A 529 2.67 -14.96 25.36
CA LYS A 529 3.76 -15.14 26.33
C LYS A 529 3.69 -14.07 27.41
N ALA A 530 3.85 -14.51 28.67
CA ALA A 530 3.96 -13.64 29.81
C ALA A 530 5.09 -14.10 30.75
N THR A 531 5.62 -13.16 31.52
CA THR A 531 6.76 -13.41 32.40
C THR A 531 6.58 -12.66 33.73
N GLY A 532 6.79 -13.35 34.84
CA GLY A 532 6.88 -12.76 36.18
C GLY A 532 8.24 -13.04 36.81
N ALA A 533 8.73 -12.18 37.70
CA ALA A 533 10.03 -12.36 38.33
C ALA A 533 10.12 -11.76 39.74
N PHE A 534 11.02 -12.31 40.57
CA PHE A 534 11.33 -11.84 41.92
C PHE A 534 12.80 -12.16 42.30
N LEU A 535 13.22 -11.72 43.47
CA LEU A 535 14.59 -11.84 43.97
C LEU A 535 14.73 -12.86 45.11
N VAL A 536 15.72 -13.73 45.01
CA VAL A 536 16.14 -14.65 46.09
C VAL A 536 17.47 -14.20 46.68
N PHE A 537 17.47 -13.85 47.96
CA PHE A 537 18.64 -13.48 48.74
C PHE A 537 19.17 -14.70 49.50
N VAL A 538 20.15 -15.39 48.94
CA VAL A 538 20.86 -16.48 49.61
C VAL A 538 21.86 -15.90 50.61
N ARG A 539 21.86 -16.36 51.85
CA ARG A 539 22.83 -16.02 52.91
C ARG A 539 23.72 -17.22 53.21
N GLU A 540 24.92 -16.96 53.71
CA GLU A 540 25.75 -18.02 54.29
C GLU A 540 25.02 -18.70 55.45
N THR A 541 25.00 -20.02 55.42
CA THR A 541 24.47 -20.85 56.51
C THR A 541 25.38 -20.65 57.71
N ILE A 542 24.86 -20.05 58.78
CA ILE A 542 25.62 -19.86 60.02
C ILE A 542 25.69 -21.21 60.74
N GLY A 543 26.57 -22.07 60.25
CA GLY A 543 26.96 -23.31 60.90
C GLY A 543 27.62 -23.00 62.23
N VAL A 544 26.82 -22.96 63.30
CA VAL A 544 27.35 -23.21 64.65
C VAL A 544 27.77 -24.68 64.67
N ALA A 545 29.01 -24.92 64.28
CA ALA A 545 29.59 -26.26 64.22
C ALA A 545 29.60 -26.86 65.63
N ALA A 546 28.61 -27.72 65.92
CA ALA A 546 28.53 -28.52 67.15
C ALA A 546 29.50 -29.73 67.13
N ALA A 547 30.69 -29.48 66.58
CA ALA A 547 31.93 -30.27 66.55
C ALA A 547 32.92 -29.31 65.87
N GLU A 548 33.90 -28.71 66.54
CA GLU A 548 34.82 -29.34 67.49
C GLU A 548 35.21 -28.34 68.59
N LEU A 549 34.80 -28.61 69.83
CA LEU A 549 35.26 -27.86 71.00
C LEU A 549 36.67 -28.34 71.38
N ASP A 550 37.70 -27.84 70.71
CA ASP A 550 39.06 -27.95 71.24
C ASP A 550 39.13 -27.19 72.58
N THR A 551 39.32 -27.96 73.65
CA THR A 551 39.28 -27.52 75.05
C THR A 551 40.49 -26.67 75.49
N ARG A 552 41.17 -25.97 74.56
CA ARG A 552 42.38 -25.18 74.88
C ARG A 552 42.36 -23.67 74.62
N ASP A 553 41.42 -23.11 73.84
CA ASP A 553 41.30 -21.64 73.68
C ASP A 553 39.97 -21.03 74.16
N THR A 554 39.02 -21.86 74.61
CA THR A 554 37.69 -21.42 75.11
C THR A 554 37.71 -20.63 76.42
N THR A 555 38.87 -20.32 77.01
CA THR A 555 39.00 -19.43 78.17
C THR A 555 39.20 -17.96 77.83
N ARG A 556 39.51 -17.58 76.58
CA ARG A 556 39.82 -16.17 76.23
C ARG A 556 38.67 -15.38 75.62
N ASP A 557 37.86 -15.98 74.75
CA ASP A 557 36.72 -15.27 74.13
C ASP A 557 35.40 -15.40 74.89
N ALA A 558 35.27 -16.39 75.79
CA ALA A 558 34.14 -16.47 76.73
C ALA A 558 34.02 -15.23 77.65
N VAL A 559 35.11 -14.48 77.84
CA VAL A 559 35.13 -13.24 78.64
C VAL A 559 34.50 -12.06 77.89
N ARG A 560 34.43 -12.09 76.55
CA ARG A 560 33.88 -10.98 75.73
C ARG A 560 32.40 -11.12 75.42
N THR A 561 31.85 -12.34 75.42
CA THR A 561 30.39 -12.57 75.28
C THR A 561 29.63 -12.43 76.60
N LEU A 562 30.29 -12.60 77.76
CA LEU A 562 29.68 -12.43 79.08
C LEU A 562 29.34 -10.97 79.46
N GLN A 563 29.84 -9.97 78.72
CA GLN A 563 29.61 -8.56 79.05
C GLN A 563 28.30 -7.99 78.46
N SER A 564 27.70 -8.62 77.44
CA SER A 564 26.39 -8.19 76.88
C SER A 564 25.21 -8.75 77.67
N ILE A 565 25.30 -10.02 78.11
CA ILE A 565 24.26 -10.71 78.88
C ILE A 565 24.07 -10.06 80.26
N GLY A 566 25.16 -9.63 80.92
CA GLY A 566 25.10 -8.92 82.20
C GLY A 566 24.32 -7.60 82.13
N VAL A 567 24.44 -6.84 81.04
CA VAL A 567 23.70 -5.58 80.84
C VAL A 567 22.21 -5.83 80.59
N PHE A 568 21.86 -6.93 79.92
CA PHE A 568 20.47 -7.31 79.66
C PHE A 568 19.73 -7.66 80.96
N PHE A 569 20.32 -8.51 81.80
CA PHE A 569 19.72 -8.85 83.11
C PHE A 569 19.71 -7.67 84.09
N ALA A 570 20.73 -6.79 84.07
CA ALA A 570 20.71 -5.56 84.88
C ALA A 570 19.54 -4.63 84.48
N LYS A 571 19.23 -4.49 83.19
CA LYS A 571 18.07 -3.71 82.72
C LYS A 571 16.73 -4.32 83.15
N ILE A 572 16.58 -5.64 83.08
CA ILE A 572 15.36 -6.34 83.52
C ILE A 572 15.17 -6.22 85.04
N GLY A 573 16.24 -6.41 85.82
CA GLY A 573 16.22 -6.23 87.27
C GLY A 573 15.83 -4.81 87.70
N LEU A 574 16.32 -3.79 86.98
CA LEU A 574 15.95 -2.39 87.19
C LEU A 574 14.45 -2.15 86.95
N TRP A 575 13.90 -2.69 85.85
CA TRP A 575 12.47 -2.59 85.54
C TRP A 575 11.59 -3.28 86.58
N LEU A 576 11.95 -4.49 87.01
CA LEU A 576 11.21 -5.23 88.05
C LEU A 576 11.29 -4.53 89.43
N GLY A 577 12.42 -3.91 89.77
CA GLY A 577 12.58 -3.12 90.98
C GLY A 577 11.72 -1.85 90.98
N ILE A 578 11.74 -1.08 89.89
CA ILE A 578 10.99 0.18 89.76
C ILE A 578 9.47 -0.04 89.76
N PHE A 579 8.98 -1.06 89.06
CA PHE A 579 7.54 -1.32 88.94
C PHE A 579 6.96 -2.24 90.03
N SER A 580 7.78 -2.72 90.97
CA SER A 580 7.39 -3.60 92.10
C SER A 580 6.08 -3.20 92.82
N PRO A 581 5.82 -1.91 93.14
CA PRO A 581 4.57 -1.51 93.81
C PRO A 581 3.32 -1.72 92.93
N ILE A 582 3.44 -1.54 91.62
CA ILE A 582 2.32 -1.59 90.66
C ILE A 582 1.90 -3.05 90.42
N TRP A 583 2.86 -3.98 90.33
CA TRP A 583 2.58 -5.40 90.18
C TRP A 583 1.86 -6.01 91.41
N LEU A 584 2.21 -5.57 92.63
CA LEU A 584 1.51 -5.99 93.85
C LEU A 584 0.05 -5.51 93.88
N ILE A 585 -0.22 -4.28 93.44
CA ILE A 585 -1.60 -3.75 93.34
C ILE A 585 -2.41 -4.56 92.33
N GLY A 586 -1.85 -4.87 91.16
CA GLY A 586 -2.50 -5.72 90.14
C GLY A 586 -2.85 -7.11 90.67
N LEU A 587 -1.95 -7.74 91.43
CA LEU A 587 -2.18 -9.06 92.01
C LEU A 587 -3.31 -9.04 93.07
N VAL A 588 -3.36 -8.00 93.92
CA VAL A 588 -4.47 -7.82 94.89
C VAL A 588 -5.82 -7.65 94.17
N ILE A 589 -5.88 -6.86 93.09
CA ILE A 589 -7.10 -6.69 92.29
C ILE A 589 -7.56 -8.03 91.70
N ILE A 590 -6.66 -8.81 91.12
CA ILE A 590 -6.96 -10.15 90.57
C ILE A 590 -7.54 -11.07 91.65
N VAL A 591 -6.93 -11.12 92.84
CA VAL A 591 -7.42 -11.93 93.96
C VAL A 591 -8.82 -11.50 94.40
N VAL A 592 -9.11 -10.20 94.49
CA VAL A 592 -10.44 -9.67 94.85
C VAL A 592 -11.49 -10.01 93.79
N VAL A 593 -11.17 -9.88 92.50
CA VAL A 593 -12.09 -10.21 91.39
C VAL A 593 -12.40 -11.71 91.35
N VAL A 594 -11.40 -12.57 91.54
CA VAL A 594 -11.59 -14.03 91.60
C VAL A 594 -12.42 -14.43 92.83
N ARG A 595 -12.25 -13.76 93.98
CA ARG A 595 -13.07 -14.02 95.18
C ARG A 595 -14.53 -13.59 95.00
N ARG A 596 -14.81 -12.46 94.34
CA ARG A 596 -16.18 -12.01 94.04
C ARG A 596 -16.92 -12.93 93.05
N ARG A 597 -16.22 -13.53 92.09
CA ARG A 597 -16.85 -14.42 91.07
C ARG A 597 -17.29 -15.80 91.58
N ARG A 598 -16.95 -16.20 92.82
CA ARG A 598 -17.37 -17.51 93.40
C ARG A 598 -18.66 -17.49 94.21
N VAL A 599 -19.28 -16.33 94.46
CA VAL A 599 -20.46 -16.23 95.35
C VAL A 599 -21.80 -16.25 94.59
N ASN A 600 -21.83 -15.86 93.31
CA ASN A 600 -23.05 -15.82 92.51
C ASN A 600 -23.11 -16.99 91.50
N ARG A 601 -23.55 -18.16 91.96
CA ARG A 601 -24.18 -19.19 91.12
C ARG A 601 -25.44 -19.70 91.83
N VAL A 602 -26.59 -19.18 91.41
CA VAL A 602 -27.91 -19.69 91.81
C VAL A 602 -28.26 -20.89 90.91
N PRO A 603 -28.76 -22.02 91.44
CA PRO A 603 -29.18 -23.15 90.63
C PRO A 603 -30.59 -22.91 90.07
N LEU A 604 -30.80 -23.18 88.78
CA LEU A 604 -32.14 -23.30 88.20
C LEU A 604 -32.59 -24.76 88.28
N CYS A 605 -33.75 -24.98 88.92
CA CYS A 605 -34.46 -26.26 88.84
C CYS A 605 -35.50 -26.21 87.70
N ASN A 606 -35.68 -27.36 87.05
CA ASN A 606 -36.83 -27.64 86.18
C ASN A 606 -38.11 -27.78 87.04
N PRO A 607 -39.31 -27.48 86.53
CA PRO A 607 -40.15 -28.61 86.09
C PRO A 607 -41.05 -28.33 84.87
N ASN A 608 -41.62 -29.41 84.33
CA ASN A 608 -42.90 -29.35 83.61
C ASN A 608 -44.04 -29.21 84.63
N GLU A 609 -44.76 -28.09 84.62
CA GLU A 609 -46.19 -27.97 84.92
C GLU A 609 -46.72 -26.62 84.39
#